data_AF-A0A849IPI5-F1
#
_entry.id   AF-A0A849IPI5-F1
#
_cell.length_a   1.000
_cell.length_b   1.000
_cell.length_c   1.000
_cell.angle_alpha   90.00
_cell.angle_beta   90.00
_cell.angle_gamma   90.00
#
_symmetry.space_group_name_H-M   'P 1'
#
loop_
_entity.id
_entity.type
_entity.pdbx_description
1 polymer ?
#
loop_
_entity_poly.entity_id
_entity_poly.type
_entity_poly.pdbx_seq_one_letter_code
_entity_poly.pdbx_strand_id
1 'polypeptide(L)'
;MRRKTFDALLTSVGAMLTLTLIVAGALMMWGAVFTQNQVHNQLASQKVFFPVAAAFTHAKAGTEITPGMKPYLLQYAGQEVLTGAQAEAYADHFIAVHLSEMPYHGVYSLVSSAARAAQPGSSQAAQLSALEATSFQGTTLRSMLLEAYAFGTIGQIALIASIVAFVLAAITLILTFMGYLHLRRTSPAVMI
;
A
#
# COMPACT_ATOMS: atom_id res chain seq x y z
N MET A 1 -37.77 23.96 -24.62
CA MET A 1 -38.23 22.81 -23.79
C MET A 1 -39.23 23.29 -22.75
N ARG A 2 -40.21 22.45 -22.37
CA ARG A 2 -41.10 22.74 -21.23
C ARG A 2 -40.31 22.55 -19.93
N ARG A 3 -40.47 23.44 -18.93
CA ARG A 3 -39.72 23.37 -17.65
C ARG A 3 -39.78 21.98 -17.00
N LYS A 4 -40.98 21.39 -16.97
CA LYS A 4 -41.22 20.03 -16.45
C LYS A 4 -40.42 18.92 -17.16
N THR A 5 -40.17 19.04 -18.47
CA THR A 5 -39.33 18.06 -19.20
C THR A 5 -37.86 18.20 -18.88
N PHE A 6 -37.39 19.42 -18.64
CA PHE A 6 -36.01 19.68 -18.23
C PHE A 6 -35.74 19.18 -16.82
N ASP A 7 -36.65 19.47 -15.88
CA ASP A 7 -36.54 19.03 -14.48
C ASP A 7 -36.58 17.50 -14.36
N ALA A 8 -37.37 16.82 -15.19
CA ALA A 8 -37.45 15.35 -15.25
C ALA A 8 -36.14 14.74 -15.76
N LEU A 9 -35.54 15.35 -16.79
CA LEU A 9 -34.26 14.91 -17.33
C LEU A 9 -33.14 15.10 -16.31
N LEU A 10 -33.06 16.27 -15.66
CA LEU A 10 -32.05 16.57 -14.65
C LEU A 10 -32.16 15.61 -13.44
N THR A 11 -33.38 15.34 -12.96
CA THR A 11 -33.62 14.39 -11.87
C THR A 11 -33.21 12.97 -12.26
N SER A 12 -33.49 12.54 -13.50
CA SER A 12 -33.12 11.20 -14.00
C SER A 12 -31.59 11.05 -14.11
N VAL A 13 -30.90 12.08 -14.59
CA VAL A 13 -29.42 12.13 -14.62
C VAL A 13 -28.85 12.07 -13.20
N GLY A 14 -29.42 12.82 -12.26
CA GLY A 14 -29.03 12.77 -10.85
C GLY A 14 -29.21 11.38 -10.22
N ALA A 15 -30.31 10.69 -10.53
CA ALA A 15 -30.56 9.33 -10.09
C ALA A 15 -29.52 8.35 -10.66
N MET A 16 -29.23 8.44 -11.96
CA MET A 16 -28.20 7.61 -12.61
C MET A 16 -26.82 7.86 -11.99
N LEU A 17 -26.40 9.11 -11.83
CA LEU A 17 -25.14 9.47 -11.20
C LEU A 17 -25.02 8.92 -9.77
N THR A 18 -26.09 9.04 -8.98
CA THR A 18 -26.15 8.50 -7.62
C THR A 18 -25.89 7.00 -7.62
N LEU A 19 -26.58 6.24 -8.49
CA LEU A 19 -26.38 4.80 -8.60
C LEU A 19 -24.94 4.45 -9.01
N THR A 20 -24.38 5.17 -10.00
CA THR A 20 -22.99 4.97 -10.43
C THR A 20 -22.00 5.20 -9.29
N LEU A 21 -22.18 6.27 -8.51
CA LEU A 21 -21.31 6.58 -7.38
C LEU A 21 -21.40 5.53 -6.26
N ILE A 22 -22.60 5.02 -5.97
CA ILE A 22 -22.77 3.92 -5.01
C ILE A 22 -22.02 2.67 -5.46
N VAL A 23 -22.18 2.28 -6.74
CA VAL A 23 -21.50 1.09 -7.29
C VAL A 23 -19.99 1.28 -7.29
N ALA A 24 -19.49 2.44 -7.73
CA ALA A 24 -18.07 2.76 -7.71
C ALA A 24 -17.50 2.75 -6.27
N GLY A 25 -18.21 3.36 -5.32
CA GLY A 25 -17.83 3.36 -3.91
C GLY A 25 -17.75 1.95 -3.33
N ALA A 26 -18.73 1.09 -3.64
CA ALA A 26 -18.74 -0.29 -3.18
C ALA A 26 -17.59 -1.13 -3.76
N LEU A 27 -17.30 -0.98 -5.06
CA LEU A 27 -16.19 -1.68 -5.71
C LEU A 27 -14.83 -1.24 -5.15
N MET A 28 -14.64 0.05 -4.90
CA MET A 28 -13.42 0.55 -4.28
C MET A 28 -13.27 0.12 -2.81
N MET A 29 -14.37 0.09 -2.04
CA MET A 29 -14.35 -0.47 -0.68
C MET A 29 -13.93 -1.93 -0.71
N TRP A 30 -14.48 -2.73 -1.62
CA TRP A 30 -14.11 -4.13 -1.78
C TRP A 30 -12.63 -4.29 -2.13
N GLY A 31 -12.10 -3.47 -3.06
CA GLY A 31 -10.68 -3.45 -3.41
C GLY A 31 -9.78 -3.09 -2.21
N ALA A 32 -10.19 -2.12 -1.39
CA ALA A 32 -9.47 -1.75 -0.17
C ALA A 32 -9.41 -2.90 0.84
N VAL A 33 -10.55 -3.54 1.11
CA VAL A 33 -10.62 -4.68 2.05
C VAL A 33 -9.81 -5.87 1.52
N PHE A 34 -9.93 -6.18 0.23
CA PHE A 34 -9.18 -7.27 -0.39
C PHE A 34 -7.67 -7.06 -0.25
N THR A 35 -7.17 -5.89 -0.66
CA THR A 35 -5.73 -5.60 -0.61
C THR A 35 -5.20 -5.59 0.83
N GLN A 36 -5.93 -5.01 1.78
CA GLN A 36 -5.54 -5.01 3.19
C GLN A 36 -5.45 -6.44 3.76
N ASN A 37 -6.42 -7.29 3.45
CA ASN A 37 -6.41 -8.69 3.88
C ASN A 37 -5.27 -9.48 3.24
N GLN A 38 -5.02 -9.29 1.94
CA GLN A 38 -3.93 -9.96 1.24
C GLN A 38 -2.57 -9.55 1.81
N VAL A 39 -2.32 -8.26 1.99
CA VAL A 39 -1.08 -7.75 2.60
C VAL A 39 -0.89 -8.33 3.99
N HIS A 40 -1.91 -8.27 4.84
CA HIS A 40 -1.84 -8.80 6.19
C HIS A 40 -1.55 -10.30 6.22
N ASN A 41 -2.33 -11.11 5.49
CA ASN A 41 -2.21 -12.57 5.51
C ASN A 41 -0.86 -13.03 4.95
N GLN A 42 -0.38 -12.40 3.87
CA GLN A 42 0.91 -12.74 3.27
C GLN A 42 2.05 -12.38 4.21
N LEU A 43 2.04 -11.19 4.82
CA LEU A 43 3.08 -10.79 5.77
C LEU A 43 3.04 -11.64 7.05
N ALA A 44 1.86 -11.93 7.60
CA ALA A 44 1.68 -12.79 8.78
C ALA A 44 2.24 -14.21 8.59
N SER A 45 2.24 -14.73 7.35
CA SER A 45 2.82 -16.03 7.05
C SER A 45 4.35 -16.07 7.18
N GLN A 46 5.00 -14.89 7.10
CA GLN A 46 6.46 -14.79 7.14
C GLN A 46 7.02 -14.81 8.56
N LYS A 47 6.18 -14.53 9.58
CA LYS A 47 6.59 -14.49 11.00
C LYS A 47 7.82 -13.61 11.24
N VAL A 48 7.87 -12.47 10.56
CA VAL A 48 8.93 -11.48 10.70
C VAL A 48 8.55 -10.49 11.80
N PHE A 49 9.44 -10.27 12.75
CA PHE A 49 9.24 -9.37 13.87
C PHE A 49 10.27 -8.26 13.85
N PHE A 50 9.86 -7.06 14.25
CA PHE A 50 10.81 -6.00 14.57
C PHE A 50 11.60 -6.36 15.83
N PRO A 51 12.86 -5.87 15.94
CA PRO A 51 13.65 -6.00 17.15
C PRO A 51 12.89 -5.48 18.38
N VAL A 52 13.06 -6.14 19.53
CA VAL A 52 12.46 -5.69 20.79
C VAL A 52 13.09 -4.37 21.26
N ALA A 53 12.38 -3.60 22.10
CA ALA A 53 12.86 -2.28 22.56
C ALA A 53 14.25 -2.33 23.23
N ALA A 54 14.53 -3.42 23.95
CA ALA A 54 15.84 -3.67 24.58
C ALA A 54 16.99 -3.84 23.56
N ALA A 55 16.72 -4.25 22.32
CA ALA A 55 17.76 -4.32 21.29
C ALA A 55 18.27 -2.92 20.90
N PHE A 56 17.41 -1.90 20.99
CA PHE A 56 17.77 -0.53 20.65
C PHE A 56 18.57 0.18 21.75
N THR A 57 18.54 -0.28 23.02
CA THR A 57 19.34 0.34 24.09
C THR A 57 20.84 0.15 23.86
N HIS A 58 21.22 -0.93 23.18
CA HIS A 58 22.60 -1.29 22.87
C HIS A 58 22.98 -1.05 21.40
N ALA A 59 22.17 -0.29 20.66
CA ALA A 59 22.41 -0.03 19.24
C ALA A 59 23.79 0.57 18.99
N LYS A 60 24.55 -0.04 18.08
CA LYS A 60 25.93 0.34 17.75
C LYS A 60 26.19 0.13 16.25
N ALA A 61 26.99 0.99 15.65
CA ALA A 61 27.40 0.81 14.26
C ALA A 61 28.14 -0.53 14.06
N GLY A 62 27.86 -1.22 12.95
CA GLY A 62 28.41 -2.55 12.66
C GLY A 62 27.84 -3.68 13.54
N THR A 63 26.72 -3.44 14.21
CA THR A 63 25.91 -4.49 14.86
C THR A 63 24.56 -4.56 14.17
N GLU A 64 23.77 -5.62 14.43
CA GLU A 64 22.46 -5.80 13.83
C GLU A 64 21.54 -4.57 14.00
N ILE A 65 21.63 -3.89 15.15
CA ILE A 65 20.86 -2.67 15.39
C ILE A 65 21.79 -1.47 15.40
N THR A 66 21.70 -0.64 14.37
CA THR A 66 22.48 0.61 14.31
C THR A 66 21.68 1.79 14.89
N PRO A 67 22.36 2.83 15.43
CA PRO A 67 21.66 3.99 15.98
C PRO A 67 20.71 4.69 15.00
N GLY A 68 21.03 4.67 13.70
CA GLY A 68 20.24 5.28 12.64
C GLY A 68 18.89 4.59 12.39
N MET A 69 18.71 3.35 12.85
CA MET A 69 17.44 2.61 12.71
C MET A 69 16.38 3.06 13.71
N LYS A 70 16.78 3.63 14.86
CA LYS A 70 15.88 3.96 15.99
C LYS A 70 14.68 4.81 15.59
N PRO A 71 14.82 5.93 14.84
CA PRO A 71 13.69 6.81 14.54
C PRO A 71 12.59 6.12 13.74
N TYR A 72 12.95 5.06 13.00
CA TYR A 72 12.05 4.38 12.07
C TYR A 72 11.48 3.09 12.65
N LEU A 73 12.31 2.31 13.36
CA LEU A 73 11.95 0.95 13.80
C LEU A 73 11.43 0.88 15.25
N LEU A 74 11.84 1.81 16.13
CA LEU A 74 11.52 1.72 17.56
C LEU A 74 10.01 1.78 17.83
N GLN A 75 9.27 2.53 17.01
CA GLN A 75 7.79 2.62 17.11
C GLN A 75 7.09 1.27 16.91
N TYR A 76 7.74 0.32 16.23
CA TYR A 76 7.22 -1.02 15.95
C TYR A 76 7.89 -2.11 16.79
N ALA A 77 8.68 -1.75 17.81
CA ALA A 77 9.50 -2.70 18.53
C ALA A 77 8.71 -3.91 19.07
N GLY A 78 9.18 -5.12 18.75
CA GLY A 78 8.55 -6.38 19.13
C GLY A 78 7.25 -6.72 18.40
N GLN A 79 6.77 -5.88 17.49
CA GLN A 79 5.59 -6.18 16.68
C GLN A 79 5.95 -7.09 15.51
N GLU A 80 4.98 -7.89 15.05
CA GLU A 80 5.07 -8.60 13.77
C GLU A 80 4.89 -7.58 12.61
N VAL A 81 5.62 -7.77 11.52
CA VAL A 81 5.43 -7.00 10.27
C VAL A 81 4.14 -7.49 9.62
N LEU A 82 3.08 -6.68 9.67
CA LEU A 82 1.72 -7.08 9.25
C LEU A 82 1.03 -6.07 8.34
N THR A 83 1.64 -4.92 8.11
CA THR A 83 1.08 -3.83 7.31
C THR A 83 2.09 -3.34 6.28
N GLY A 84 1.60 -2.68 5.22
CA GLY A 84 2.47 -2.09 4.21
C GLY A 84 3.48 -1.09 4.79
N ALA A 85 3.06 -0.22 5.72
CA ALA A 85 3.96 0.75 6.37
C ALA A 85 5.05 0.08 7.22
N GLN A 86 4.70 -0.99 7.95
CA GLN A 86 5.69 -1.80 8.67
C GLN A 86 6.64 -2.49 7.69
N ALA A 87 6.14 -3.03 6.57
CA ALA A 87 6.95 -3.67 5.56
C ALA A 87 7.96 -2.70 4.93
N GLU A 88 7.54 -1.47 4.59
CA GLU A 88 8.41 -0.39 4.13
C GLU A 88 9.49 -0.07 5.17
N ALA A 89 9.11 0.16 6.43
CA ALA A 89 10.05 0.48 7.48
C ALA A 89 11.11 -0.63 7.67
N TYR A 90 10.70 -1.90 7.67
CA TYR A 90 11.61 -3.04 7.76
C TYR A 90 12.51 -3.16 6.51
N ALA A 91 11.94 -2.96 5.32
CA ALA A 91 12.68 -3.01 4.05
C ALA A 91 13.79 -1.95 3.98
N ASP A 92 13.45 -0.70 4.30
CA ASP A 92 14.33 0.45 4.06
C ASP A 92 15.24 0.78 5.24
N HIS A 93 14.83 0.46 6.46
CA HIS A 93 15.60 0.81 7.65
C HIS A 93 16.18 -0.39 8.39
N PHE A 94 15.82 -1.62 8.01
CA PHE A 94 16.49 -2.82 8.51
C PHE A 94 17.28 -3.51 7.39
N ILE A 95 16.60 -4.05 6.37
CA ILE A 95 17.28 -4.86 5.33
C ILE A 95 18.24 -4.02 4.49
N ALA A 96 17.83 -2.84 4.03
CA ALA A 96 18.68 -1.99 3.20
C ALA A 96 19.96 -1.56 3.92
N VAL A 97 19.88 -1.27 5.22
CA VAL A 97 21.06 -0.90 6.03
C VAL A 97 22.03 -2.08 6.10
N HIS A 98 21.56 -3.28 6.42
CA HIS A 98 22.41 -4.47 6.46
C HIS A 98 23.02 -4.82 5.11
N LEU A 99 22.25 -4.72 4.01
CA LEU A 99 22.79 -4.88 2.66
C LEU A 99 23.90 -3.87 2.39
N SER A 100 23.71 -2.60 2.77
CA SER A 100 24.70 -1.54 2.51
C SER A 100 26.03 -1.72 3.26
N GLU A 101 26.02 -2.44 4.39
CA GLU A 101 27.20 -2.78 5.19
C GLU A 101 27.94 -4.03 4.66
N MET A 102 27.32 -4.81 3.77
CA MET A 102 27.97 -5.95 3.12
C MET A 102 29.02 -5.50 2.10
N PRO A 103 30.01 -6.36 1.75
CA PRO A 103 30.90 -6.09 0.63
C PRO A 103 30.12 -5.78 -0.66
N TYR A 104 30.67 -4.90 -1.50
CA TYR A 104 29.99 -4.35 -2.68
C TYR A 104 28.65 -3.66 -2.36
N HIS A 105 28.48 -3.18 -1.12
CA HIS A 105 27.22 -2.60 -0.61
C HIS A 105 26.01 -3.52 -0.77
N GLY A 106 26.25 -4.85 -0.80
CA GLY A 106 25.19 -5.84 -1.01
C GLY A 106 24.53 -5.75 -2.39
N VAL A 107 25.14 -5.05 -3.36
CA VAL A 107 24.61 -4.91 -4.72
C VAL A 107 24.83 -6.22 -5.48
N TYR A 108 23.74 -6.95 -5.70
CA TYR A 108 23.75 -8.29 -6.30
C TYR A 108 24.55 -8.37 -7.60
N SER A 109 24.36 -7.42 -8.53
CA SER A 109 25.04 -7.45 -9.83
C SER A 109 26.57 -7.31 -9.72
N LEU A 110 27.05 -6.57 -8.72
CA LEU A 110 28.49 -6.41 -8.46
C LEU A 110 29.06 -7.67 -7.82
N VAL A 111 28.38 -8.22 -6.81
CA VAL A 111 28.78 -9.46 -6.15
C VAL A 111 28.80 -10.62 -7.15
N SER A 112 27.75 -10.76 -7.94
CA SER A 112 27.61 -11.79 -8.98
C SER A 112 28.72 -11.69 -10.04
N SER A 113 29.09 -10.47 -10.42
CA SER A 113 30.20 -10.25 -11.35
C SER A 113 31.55 -10.64 -10.74
N ALA A 114 31.78 -10.31 -9.47
CA ALA A 114 32.97 -10.72 -8.74
C ALA A 114 33.05 -12.25 -8.56
N ALA A 115 31.92 -12.89 -8.21
CA ALA A 115 31.82 -14.34 -8.05
C ALA A 115 32.18 -15.08 -9.35
N ARG A 116 31.68 -14.62 -10.50
CA ARG A 116 32.02 -15.19 -11.82
C ARG A 116 33.48 -14.98 -12.22
N ALA A 117 34.13 -13.92 -11.74
CA ALA A 117 35.52 -13.63 -12.04
C ALA A 117 36.51 -14.38 -11.11
N ALA A 118 36.02 -14.96 -10.02
CA ALA A 118 36.86 -15.64 -9.04
C ALA A 118 37.42 -16.97 -9.60
N GLN A 119 38.64 -17.31 -9.19
CA GLN A 119 39.27 -18.57 -9.58
C GLN A 119 38.45 -19.77 -9.04
N PRO A 120 38.02 -20.70 -9.91
CA PRO A 120 37.26 -21.87 -9.47
C PRO A 120 38.02 -22.69 -8.41
N GLY A 121 37.31 -23.11 -7.37
CA GLY A 121 37.88 -23.90 -6.26
C GLY A 121 38.67 -23.11 -5.21
N SER A 122 38.81 -21.79 -5.37
CA SER A 122 39.46 -20.94 -4.36
C SER A 122 38.54 -20.66 -3.15
N SER A 123 39.14 -20.34 -2.00
CA SER A 123 38.40 -19.88 -0.82
C SER A 123 37.62 -18.58 -1.09
N GLN A 124 38.15 -17.71 -1.95
CA GLN A 124 37.48 -16.48 -2.39
C GLN A 124 36.21 -16.78 -3.20
N ALA A 125 36.26 -17.75 -4.11
CA ALA A 125 35.08 -18.14 -4.88
C ALA A 125 33.95 -18.66 -3.97
N ALA A 126 34.29 -19.43 -2.93
CA ALA A 126 33.31 -19.88 -1.94
C ALA A 126 32.70 -18.71 -1.14
N GLN A 127 33.51 -17.75 -0.71
CA GLN A 127 33.03 -16.55 0.00
C GLN A 127 32.11 -15.69 -0.88
N LEU A 128 32.49 -15.47 -2.15
CA LEU A 128 31.70 -14.67 -3.09
C LEU A 128 30.38 -15.36 -3.46
N SER A 129 30.35 -16.68 -3.56
CA SER A 129 29.10 -17.43 -3.79
C SER A 129 28.14 -17.31 -2.60
N ALA A 130 28.64 -17.42 -1.36
CA ALA A 130 27.82 -17.20 -0.17
C ALA A 130 27.31 -15.74 -0.08
N LEU A 131 28.17 -14.78 -0.43
CA LEU A 131 27.79 -13.37 -0.50
C LEU A 131 26.73 -13.11 -1.57
N GLU A 132 26.87 -13.72 -2.75
CA GLU A 132 25.92 -13.61 -3.85
C GLU A 132 24.54 -14.13 -3.44
N ALA A 133 24.50 -15.31 -2.80
CA ALA A 133 23.27 -15.89 -2.28
C ALA A 133 22.60 -14.99 -1.23
N THR A 134 23.38 -14.45 -0.29
CA THR A 134 22.87 -13.57 0.77
C THR A 134 22.35 -12.24 0.19
N SER A 135 23.10 -11.63 -0.73
CA SER A 135 22.70 -10.41 -1.42
C SER A 135 21.43 -10.62 -2.24
N PHE A 136 21.33 -11.74 -2.98
CA PHE A 136 20.13 -12.09 -3.73
C PHE A 136 18.91 -12.25 -2.82
N GLN A 137 19.04 -13.03 -1.74
CA GLN A 137 17.95 -13.25 -0.79
C GLN A 137 17.50 -11.95 -0.11
N GLY A 138 18.45 -11.13 0.38
CA GLY A 138 18.14 -9.87 1.03
C GLY A 138 17.48 -8.86 0.09
N THR A 139 18.01 -8.70 -1.14
CA THR A 139 17.40 -7.78 -2.14
C THR A 139 16.02 -8.26 -2.59
N THR A 140 15.83 -9.58 -2.73
CA THR A 140 14.53 -10.17 -3.07
C THR A 140 13.52 -9.98 -1.94
N LEU A 141 13.90 -10.28 -0.68
CA LEU A 141 13.05 -10.07 0.49
C LEU A 141 12.66 -8.59 0.62
N ARG A 142 13.63 -7.68 0.47
CA ARG A 142 13.37 -6.24 0.48
C ARG A 142 12.36 -5.85 -0.60
N SER A 143 12.53 -6.34 -1.83
CA SER A 143 11.59 -6.07 -2.91
C SER A 143 10.17 -6.56 -2.58
N MET A 144 10.02 -7.77 -2.05
CA MET A 144 8.70 -8.31 -1.70
C MET A 144 8.00 -7.50 -0.60
N LEU A 145 8.75 -7.00 0.38
CA LEU A 145 8.21 -6.10 1.41
C LEU A 145 7.77 -4.75 0.83
N LEU A 146 8.54 -4.19 -0.11
CA LEU A 146 8.17 -2.95 -0.80
C LEU A 146 6.96 -3.13 -1.73
N GLU A 147 6.79 -4.31 -2.33
CA GLU A 147 5.56 -4.66 -3.04
C GLU A 147 4.36 -4.68 -2.07
N ALA A 148 4.50 -5.29 -0.89
CA ALA A 148 3.44 -5.28 0.13
C ALA A 148 3.08 -3.85 0.58
N TYR A 149 4.07 -2.95 0.67
CA TYR A 149 3.85 -1.53 0.88
C TYR A 149 3.07 -0.87 -0.25
N ALA A 150 3.46 -1.09 -1.51
CA ALA A 150 2.77 -0.53 -2.67
C ALA A 150 1.30 -0.99 -2.74
N PHE A 151 1.04 -2.29 -2.56
CA PHE A 151 -0.34 -2.81 -2.50
C PHE A 151 -1.12 -2.27 -1.31
N GLY A 152 -0.49 -2.14 -0.14
CA GLY A 152 -1.10 -1.52 1.03
C GLY A 152 -1.50 -0.06 0.77
N THR A 153 -0.66 0.69 0.06
CA THR A 153 -0.93 2.08 -0.33
C THR A 153 -2.09 2.17 -1.32
N ILE A 154 -2.13 1.28 -2.33
CA ILE A 154 -3.27 1.18 -3.26
C ILE A 154 -4.57 0.91 -2.49
N GLY A 155 -4.54 0.02 -1.50
CA GLY A 155 -5.70 -0.26 -0.64
C GLY A 155 -6.19 0.96 0.13
N GLN A 156 -5.28 1.75 0.69
CA GLN A 156 -5.64 3.00 1.39
C GLN A 156 -6.25 4.03 0.42
N ILE A 157 -5.68 4.18 -0.78
CA ILE A 157 -6.24 5.08 -1.80
C ILE A 157 -7.65 4.62 -2.20
N ALA A 158 -7.86 3.32 -2.41
CA ALA A 158 -9.17 2.76 -2.73
C ALA A 158 -10.19 3.03 -1.61
N LEU A 159 -9.78 2.93 -0.34
CA LEU A 159 -10.63 3.24 0.80
C LEU A 159 -11.05 4.72 0.81
N ILE A 160 -10.09 5.64 0.64
CA ILE A 160 -10.36 7.08 0.59
C ILE A 160 -11.32 7.39 -0.57
N ALA A 161 -11.02 6.85 -1.75
CA ALA A 161 -11.84 7.06 -2.93
C ALA A 161 -13.26 6.49 -2.77
N SER A 162 -13.40 5.35 -2.07
CA SER A 162 -14.69 4.78 -1.70
C SER A 162 -15.51 5.72 -0.81
N ILE A 163 -14.88 6.27 0.24
CA ILE A 163 -15.53 7.22 1.15
C ILE A 163 -16.00 8.46 0.37
N VAL A 164 -15.15 9.03 -0.49
CA VAL A 164 -15.51 10.19 -1.32
C VAL A 164 -16.70 9.87 -2.23
N ALA A 165 -16.69 8.70 -2.89
CA ALA A 165 -17.79 8.26 -3.74
C ALA A 165 -19.12 8.14 -2.98
N PHE A 166 -19.10 7.60 -1.76
CA PHE A 166 -20.30 7.50 -0.93
C PHE A 166 -20.81 8.86 -0.43
N VAL A 167 -19.92 9.78 -0.06
CA VAL A 167 -20.30 11.15 0.31
C VAL A 167 -20.96 11.86 -0.87
N LEU A 168 -20.37 11.77 -2.06
CA LEU A 168 -20.95 12.35 -3.27
C LEU A 168 -22.30 11.70 -3.61
N ALA A 169 -22.42 10.37 -3.49
CA ALA A 169 -23.68 9.66 -3.69
C ALA A 169 -24.77 10.15 -2.72
N ALA A 170 -24.44 10.38 -1.45
CA ALA A 170 -25.39 10.89 -0.47
C ALA A 170 -25.89 12.29 -0.85
N ILE A 171 -24.98 13.18 -1.28
CA ILE A 171 -25.34 14.53 -1.73
C ILE A 171 -26.23 14.46 -2.97
N THR A 172 -25.85 13.70 -3.99
CA THR A 172 -26.64 13.60 -5.23
C THR A 172 -27.98 12.90 -5.00
N LEU A 173 -28.06 11.97 -4.06
CA LEU A 173 -29.32 11.34 -3.67
C LEU A 173 -30.29 12.37 -3.07
N ILE A 174 -29.81 13.23 -2.17
CA ILE A 174 -30.62 14.31 -1.58
C ILE A 174 -31.12 15.25 -2.67
N LEU A 175 -30.24 15.69 -3.58
CA LEU A 175 -30.61 16.57 -4.70
C LEU A 175 -31.62 15.91 -5.65
N THR A 176 -31.43 14.63 -5.95
CA THR A 176 -32.35 13.84 -6.78
C THR A 176 -33.72 13.72 -6.13
N PHE A 177 -33.76 13.46 -4.82
CA PHE A 177 -35.01 13.40 -4.06
C PHE A 177 -35.71 14.77 -4.05
N MET A 178 -34.98 15.86 -3.84
CA MET A 178 -35.52 17.21 -3.92
C MET A 178 -36.06 17.54 -5.32
N GLY A 179 -35.34 17.16 -6.38
CA GLY A 179 -35.79 17.32 -7.77
C GLY A 179 -37.08 16.55 -8.06
N TYR A 180 -37.18 15.32 -7.54
CA TYR A 180 -38.39 14.52 -7.62
C TYR A 180 -39.58 15.15 -6.87
N LEU A 181 -39.35 15.67 -5.67
CA LEU A 181 -40.38 16.41 -4.92
C LEU A 181 -40.81 17.69 -5.65
N HIS A 182 -39.89 18.40 -6.29
CA HIS A 182 -40.19 19.58 -7.09
C HIS A 182 -41.10 19.23 -8.29
N LEU A 183 -40.76 18.18 -9.03
CA LEU A 183 -41.57 17.68 -10.16
C LEU A 183 -43.01 17.35 -9.78
N ARG A 184 -43.22 16.74 -8.59
CA ARG A 184 -44.55 16.43 -8.07
C ARG A 184 -45.37 17.69 -7.76
N ARG A 185 -44.73 18.80 -7.38
CA ARG A 185 -45.39 20.06 -7.01
C ARG A 185 -45.63 20.99 -8.20
N THR A 186 -44.95 20.81 -9.33
CA THR A 186 -45.15 21.62 -10.54
C THR A 186 -46.36 21.13 -11.37
N SER A 187 -47.45 21.92 -11.36
CA SER A 187 -48.61 21.74 -12.24
C SER A 187 -48.23 21.92 -13.72
N PRO A 188 -48.89 21.21 -14.66
CA PRO A 188 -48.74 21.53 -16.09
C PRO A 188 -49.10 23.00 -16.30
N ALA A 189 -48.24 23.77 -16.97
CA ALA A 189 -48.63 25.11 -17.40
C ALA A 189 -49.89 24.98 -18.26
N VAL A 190 -51.00 25.56 -17.81
CA VAL A 190 -52.19 25.74 -18.63
C VAL A 190 -51.77 26.65 -19.78
N MET A 191 -51.78 26.12 -21.00
CA MET A 191 -51.64 26.95 -22.19
C MET A 191 -52.99 27.64 -22.38
N ILE A 192 -53.06 28.94 -22.08
CA ILE A 192 -54.12 29.83 -22.58
C ILE A 192 -53.69 30.28 -23.97
#